data_AF-A0A7Y3LIW1-F1
#
_entry.id   AF-A0A7Y3LIW1-F1
#
_cell.length_a   1.000
_cell.length_b   1.000
_cell.length_c   1.000
_cell.angle_alpha   90.00
_cell.angle_beta   90.00
_cell.angle_gamma   90.00
#
_symmetry.space_group_name_H-M   'P 1'
#
loop_
_entity.id
_entity.type
_entity.pdbx_description
1 polymer ?
#
loop_
_entity_poly.entity_id
_entity_poly.type
_entity_poly.pdbx_seq_one_letter_code
_entity_poly.pdbx_strand_id
1 'polypeptide(L)'
;MMLAAASISPLWYISRSAGYVGLILLALIGVLGIMTAGDIRLARGNKFVTPELHRSLSLLAIVVLAIHVGAAIADKYSFIGFKDVFLPFTATYRPVWIGIGAIAVDLGIAVVITSLLRVKMGYRSWKLIHWASYPIFGLSIIHGLGSGTDSALWFSKFVYLVVGGVFILAIIARLVSLTNLNLGKQVAFFGMSFAVPVAIVAWAVSGPLASNWPKRAQVGLSQTILTSAQVTSSPSTTPFKATSSTPGPLKISSNYTSNWSGSIDQSPSNSQGEIALRLLGMLSGSPGYELSIVLFGIPSDGGVSMISSLVEIATASGSVVYKGTVTSLSGTTIISQVANASGQSVTFSASLNLGSNGSSFTGTVAGSSNSQFSNGLTSNNSGSSEQGNR
;
A
#
# COMPACT_ATOMS: atom_id res chain seq x y z
N MET A 1 10.23 -19.56 14.56
CA MET A 1 9.12 -19.57 13.60
C MET A 1 8.55 -18.17 13.47
N MET A 2 9.01 -17.39 12.49
CA MET A 2 8.43 -16.11 12.05
C MET A 2 8.90 -15.90 10.60
N LEU A 3 8.04 -15.36 9.73
CA LEU A 3 8.36 -15.20 8.32
C LEU A 3 9.06 -13.86 8.09
N ALA A 4 10.30 -13.90 7.61
CA ALA A 4 10.98 -12.74 7.02
C ALA A 4 10.77 -12.79 5.50
N ALA A 5 9.55 -12.49 5.05
CA ALA A 5 9.14 -12.62 3.65
C ALA A 5 9.38 -11.33 2.86
N ALA A 6 10.56 -11.17 2.23
CA ALA A 6 10.74 -10.20 1.15
C ALA A 6 9.73 -10.42 0.00
N SER A 7 9.25 -9.29 -0.53
CA SER A 7 8.35 -9.05 -1.68
C SER A 7 7.57 -7.77 -1.39
N ILE A 8 7.17 -7.56 -0.12
CA ILE A 8 6.42 -6.41 0.38
C ILE A 8 7.02 -5.96 1.74
N SER A 9 6.95 -4.65 2.08
CA SER A 9 7.52 -4.15 3.34
C SER A 9 6.76 -4.67 4.57
N PRO A 10 7.44 -4.93 5.71
CA PRO A 10 6.75 -5.27 6.96
C PRO A 10 5.78 -4.19 7.43
N LEU A 11 6.08 -2.92 7.14
CA LEU A 11 5.24 -1.77 7.46
C LEU A 11 3.92 -1.76 6.66
N TRP A 12 3.94 -2.21 5.40
CA TRP A 12 2.72 -2.43 4.62
C TRP A 12 1.82 -3.47 5.29
N TYR A 13 2.35 -4.63 5.70
CA TYR A 13 1.57 -5.66 6.40
C TYR A 13 1.02 -5.16 7.75
N ILE A 14 1.81 -4.40 8.52
CA ILE A 14 1.37 -3.77 9.77
C ILE A 14 0.24 -2.77 9.50
N SER A 15 0.40 -1.87 8.53
CA SER A 15 -0.63 -0.88 8.20
C SER A 15 -1.91 -1.54 7.71
N ARG A 16 -1.83 -2.55 6.83
CA ARG A 16 -2.98 -3.31 6.31
C ARG A 16 -3.73 -4.04 7.42
N SER A 17 -3.02 -4.81 8.24
CA SER A 17 -3.64 -5.56 9.34
C SER A 17 -4.23 -4.64 10.42
N ALA A 18 -3.53 -3.57 10.80
CA ALA A 18 -4.05 -2.55 11.71
C ALA A 18 -5.28 -1.83 11.14
N GLY A 19 -5.36 -1.64 9.81
CA GLY A 19 -6.56 -1.10 9.15
C GLY A 19 -7.79 -1.97 9.34
N TYR A 20 -7.69 -3.29 9.08
CA TYR A 20 -8.80 -4.22 9.31
C TYR A 20 -9.17 -4.35 10.79
N VAL A 21 -8.18 -4.44 11.69
CA VAL A 21 -8.44 -4.49 13.14
C VAL A 21 -9.10 -3.19 13.62
N GLY A 22 -8.67 -2.03 13.13
CA GLY A 22 -9.27 -0.73 13.42
C GLY A 22 -10.73 -0.64 12.96
N LEU A 23 -11.04 -1.14 11.76
CA LEU A 23 -12.41 -1.18 11.24
C LEU A 23 -13.33 -2.11 12.06
N ILE A 24 -12.82 -3.28 12.49
CA ILE A 24 -13.56 -4.21 13.36
C ILE A 24 -13.80 -3.57 14.74
N LEU A 25 -12.78 -2.94 15.34
CA LEU A 25 -12.92 -2.22 16.60
C LEU A 25 -13.94 -1.08 16.49
N LEU A 26 -13.88 -0.28 15.42
CA LEU A 26 -14.80 0.83 15.19
C LEU A 26 -16.26 0.36 15.07
N ALA A 27 -16.50 -0.77 14.41
CA ALA A 27 -17.82 -1.40 14.36
C ALA A 27 -18.30 -1.80 15.77
N LEU A 28 -17.47 -2.49 16.55
CA LEU A 28 -17.79 -2.90 17.93
C LEU A 28 -18.07 -1.69 18.83
N ILE A 29 -17.22 -0.64 18.77
CA ILE A 29 -17.38 0.60 19.55
C ILE A 29 -18.72 1.28 19.23
N GLY A 30 -19.08 1.38 17.96
CA GLY A 30 -20.35 1.97 17.52
C GLY A 30 -21.57 1.15 17.94
N VAL A 31 -21.52 -0.18 17.82
CA VAL A 31 -22.58 -1.08 18.32
C VAL A 31 -22.76 -0.90 19.83
N LEU A 32 -21.67 -0.89 20.61
CA LEU A 32 -21.71 -0.63 22.06
C LEU A 32 -22.25 0.77 22.40
N GLY A 33 -21.94 1.77 21.58
CA GLY A 33 -22.48 3.13 21.69
C GLY A 33 -23.99 3.17 21.44
N ILE A 34 -24.47 2.49 20.40
CA ILE A 34 -25.89 2.33 20.08
C ILE A 34 -26.64 1.61 21.20
N MET A 35 -26.09 0.49 21.72
CA MET A 35 -26.64 -0.25 22.85
C MET A 35 -26.73 0.61 24.11
N THR A 36 -25.65 1.31 24.45
CA THR A 36 -25.59 2.22 25.60
C THR A 36 -26.58 3.37 25.46
N ALA A 37 -26.76 3.91 24.25
CA ALA A 37 -27.73 4.95 23.96
C ALA A 37 -29.20 4.47 23.95
N GLY A 38 -29.46 3.17 24.07
CA GLY A 38 -30.78 2.54 24.17
C GLY A 38 -30.99 1.69 25.42
N ASP A 39 -30.15 1.86 26.45
CA ASP A 39 -30.18 1.12 27.73
C ASP A 39 -30.05 -0.42 27.62
N ILE A 40 -29.57 -0.92 26.47
CA ILE A 40 -29.38 -2.35 26.20
C ILE A 40 -28.11 -2.86 26.92
N ARG A 41 -28.23 -3.95 27.67
CA ARG A 41 -27.20 -4.45 28.60
C ARG A 41 -26.62 -5.77 28.12
N LEU A 42 -25.30 -5.86 28.00
CA LEU A 42 -24.59 -7.10 27.70
C LEU A 42 -24.59 -8.07 28.89
N ALA A 43 -24.30 -7.55 30.09
CA ALA A 43 -24.33 -8.33 31.32
C ALA A 43 -25.69 -8.19 32.01
N ARG A 44 -26.29 -9.32 32.41
CA ARG A 44 -27.61 -9.40 33.04
C ARG A 44 -27.59 -8.75 34.44
N GLY A 45 -27.80 -7.44 34.50
CA GLY A 45 -27.86 -6.63 35.71
C GLY A 45 -26.86 -5.48 35.77
N ASN A 46 -25.64 -5.64 35.23
CA ASN A 46 -24.58 -4.65 35.42
C ASN A 46 -24.55 -3.55 34.34
N LYS A 47 -25.05 -2.35 34.70
CA LYS A 47 -25.10 -1.16 33.85
C LYS A 47 -23.74 -0.55 33.47
N PHE A 48 -22.65 -0.94 34.13
CA PHE A 48 -21.32 -0.36 33.92
C PHE A 48 -20.48 -1.08 32.84
N VAL A 49 -20.86 -2.31 32.45
CA VAL A 49 -20.09 -3.13 31.50
C VAL A 49 -20.08 -2.52 30.08
N THR A 50 -21.23 -2.17 29.51
CA THR A 50 -21.29 -1.62 28.15
C THR A 50 -20.51 -0.29 28.02
N PRO A 51 -20.65 0.70 28.94
CA PRO A 51 -19.88 1.94 28.87
C PRO A 51 -18.37 1.76 29.06
N GLU A 52 -17.92 0.92 30.00
CA GLU A 52 -16.48 0.74 30.24
C GLU A 52 -15.81 -0.09 29.13
N LEU A 53 -16.52 -1.06 28.54
CA LEU A 53 -16.06 -1.78 27.36
C LEU A 53 -15.97 -0.85 26.13
N HIS A 54 -16.97 0.01 25.92
CA HIS A 54 -16.92 1.04 24.87
C HIS A 54 -15.70 1.97 25.05
N ARG A 55 -15.42 2.41 26.29
CA ARG A 55 -14.23 3.22 26.63
C ARG A 55 -12.92 2.46 26.36
N SER A 56 -12.81 1.23 26.84
CA SER A 56 -11.61 0.40 26.72
C SER A 56 -11.28 0.09 25.25
N LEU A 57 -12.28 -0.29 24.46
CA LEU A 57 -12.11 -0.52 23.02
C LEU A 57 -11.82 0.78 22.27
N SER A 58 -12.39 1.92 22.67
CA SER A 58 -12.07 3.23 22.07
C SER A 58 -10.59 3.60 22.27
N LEU A 59 -10.03 3.37 23.46
CA LEU A 59 -8.60 3.58 23.72
C LEU A 59 -7.74 2.64 22.87
N LEU A 60 -8.12 1.36 22.75
CA LEU A 60 -7.43 0.41 21.88
C LEU A 60 -7.50 0.82 20.40
N ALA A 61 -8.64 1.31 19.92
CA ALA A 61 -8.81 1.77 18.55
C ALA A 61 -7.95 3.00 18.22
N ILE A 62 -7.74 3.92 19.17
CA ILE A 62 -6.80 5.04 19.01
C ILE A 62 -5.36 4.52 18.84
N VAL A 63 -4.94 3.52 19.62
CA VAL A 63 -3.61 2.90 19.49
C VAL A 63 -3.47 2.17 18.15
N VAL A 64 -4.48 1.40 17.73
CA VAL A 64 -4.47 0.70 16.44
C VAL A 64 -4.48 1.67 15.26
N LEU A 65 -5.20 2.79 15.34
CA LEU A 65 -5.19 3.86 14.34
C LEU A 65 -3.80 4.52 14.25
N ALA A 66 -3.17 4.80 15.40
CA ALA A 66 -1.81 5.34 15.44
C ALA A 66 -0.77 4.38 14.83
N ILE A 67 -0.94 3.07 15.03
CA ILE A 67 -0.11 2.03 14.37
C ILE A 67 -0.37 2.00 12.86
N HIS A 68 -1.65 2.02 12.43
CA HIS A 68 -2.04 2.01 11.02
C HIS A 68 -1.44 3.20 10.23
N VAL A 69 -1.62 4.41 10.76
CA VAL A 69 -1.12 5.67 10.18
C VAL A 69 0.39 5.78 10.30
N GLY A 70 0.96 5.48 11.46
CA GLY A 70 2.42 5.51 11.68
C GLY A 70 3.18 4.56 10.77
N ALA A 71 2.66 3.35 10.54
CA ALA A 71 3.23 2.41 9.59
C ALA A 71 3.08 2.90 8.13
N ALA A 72 2.00 3.57 7.76
CA ALA A 72 1.80 4.12 6.41
C ALA A 72 2.77 5.28 6.08
N ILE A 73 3.10 6.12 7.07
CA ILE A 73 4.10 7.22 6.94
C ILE A 73 5.53 6.65 6.93
N ALA A 74 5.80 5.66 7.79
CA ALA A 74 7.14 5.04 7.87
C ALA A 74 7.47 4.20 6.63
N ASP A 75 6.45 3.70 5.91
CA ASP A 75 6.62 2.98 4.66
C ASP A 75 7.08 3.92 3.54
N LYS A 76 8.40 4.09 3.36
CA LYS A 76 9.01 4.93 2.31
C LYS A 76 8.47 4.67 0.88
N TYR A 77 7.88 3.51 0.67
CA TYR A 77 7.20 3.07 -0.55
C TYR A 77 5.85 3.74 -0.83
N SER A 78 5.29 4.50 0.13
CA SER A 78 3.98 5.15 0.03
C SER A 78 4.05 6.63 -0.39
N PHE A 79 5.18 7.31 -0.14
CA PHE A 79 5.36 8.76 -0.24
C PHE A 79 4.34 9.60 0.57
N ILE A 80 3.74 9.04 1.63
CA ILE A 80 2.79 9.74 2.50
C ILE A 80 3.54 10.59 3.52
N GLY A 81 3.34 11.92 3.50
CA GLY A 81 3.91 12.83 4.48
C GLY A 81 3.03 12.97 5.73
N PHE A 82 3.63 13.38 6.86
CA PHE A 82 2.89 13.65 8.10
C PHE A 82 1.75 14.69 7.94
N LYS A 83 1.93 15.66 7.03
CA LYS A 83 0.90 16.66 6.68
C LYS A 83 -0.37 16.02 6.11
N ASP A 84 -0.23 14.92 5.37
CA ASP A 84 -1.30 14.29 4.58
C ASP A 84 -2.29 13.49 5.45
N VAL A 85 -2.01 13.40 6.76
CA VAL A 85 -2.87 12.81 7.79
C VAL A 85 -3.98 13.79 8.22
N PHE A 86 -3.73 15.10 8.13
CA PHE A 86 -4.58 16.18 8.65
C PHE A 86 -4.99 17.21 7.57
N LEU A 87 -4.33 17.16 6.41
CA LEU A 87 -4.68 17.98 5.25
C LEU A 87 -5.25 17.05 4.17
N PRO A 88 -6.57 17.00 4.00
CA PRO A 88 -7.16 16.08 3.03
C PRO A 88 -6.78 16.48 1.59
N PHE A 89 -6.59 15.47 0.75
CA PHE A 89 -6.28 15.59 -0.67
C PHE A 89 -4.89 16.17 -1.04
N THR A 90 -4.01 16.46 -0.07
CA THR A 90 -2.62 16.90 -0.37
C THR A 90 -1.66 15.77 -0.71
N ALA A 91 -2.05 14.51 -0.45
CA ALA A 91 -1.21 13.33 -0.64
C ALA A 91 -1.05 12.97 -2.13
N THR A 92 0.18 12.92 -2.64
CA THR A 92 0.40 12.55 -4.06
C THR A 92 0.11 11.07 -4.36
N TYR A 93 0.21 10.18 -3.36
CA TYR A 93 -0.28 8.81 -3.48
C TYR A 93 -1.78 8.73 -3.19
N ARG A 94 -2.59 8.38 -4.20
CA ARG A 94 -4.04 8.16 -4.07
C ARG A 94 -4.77 9.31 -3.32
N PRO A 95 -4.65 10.58 -3.77
CA PRO A 95 -5.10 11.78 -3.04
C PRO A 95 -6.53 11.71 -2.51
N VAL A 96 -7.49 11.23 -3.32
CA VAL A 96 -8.91 11.09 -2.93
C VAL A 96 -9.07 10.13 -1.75
N TRP A 97 -8.42 8.97 -1.80
CA TRP A 97 -8.59 7.93 -0.80
C TRP A 97 -7.86 8.27 0.50
N ILE A 98 -6.67 8.89 0.43
CA ILE A 98 -5.99 9.40 1.63
C ILE A 98 -6.76 10.59 2.22
N GLY A 99 -7.28 11.51 1.41
CA GLY A 99 -8.10 12.63 1.90
C GLY A 99 -9.36 12.19 2.64
N ILE A 100 -10.03 11.12 2.17
CA ILE A 100 -11.15 10.50 2.89
C ILE A 100 -10.69 9.90 4.23
N GLY A 101 -9.47 9.37 4.29
CA GLY A 101 -8.84 8.91 5.54
C GLY A 101 -8.52 10.06 6.50
N ALA A 102 -7.94 11.15 6.01
CA ALA A 102 -7.66 12.36 6.78
C ALA A 102 -8.93 12.96 7.40
N ILE A 103 -10.01 13.11 6.61
CA ILE A 103 -11.32 13.57 7.13
C ILE A 103 -11.84 12.64 8.24
N ALA A 104 -11.65 11.32 8.12
CA ALA A 104 -12.03 10.37 9.18
C ALA A 104 -11.15 10.52 10.44
N VAL A 105 -9.86 10.83 10.29
CA VAL A 105 -8.93 11.12 11.39
C VAL A 105 -9.29 12.43 12.09
N ASP A 106 -9.54 13.52 11.35
CA ASP A 106 -9.89 14.83 11.90
C ASP A 106 -11.21 14.79 12.68
N LEU A 107 -12.24 14.13 12.10
CA LEU A 107 -13.49 13.86 12.80
C LEU A 107 -13.27 12.97 14.04
N GLY A 108 -12.40 11.97 13.94
CA GLY A 108 -12.00 11.12 15.07
C GLY A 108 -11.36 11.90 16.21
N ILE A 109 -10.43 12.80 15.90
CA ILE A 109 -9.78 13.71 16.85
C ILE A 109 -10.81 14.61 17.52
N ALA A 110 -11.74 15.19 16.74
CA ALA A 110 -12.83 15.99 17.29
C ALA A 110 -13.73 15.17 18.25
N VAL A 111 -14.12 13.94 17.90
CA VAL A 111 -14.91 13.04 18.76
C VAL A 111 -14.14 12.66 20.03
N VAL A 112 -12.84 12.37 19.95
CA VAL A 112 -12.01 12.00 21.11
C VAL A 112 -11.83 13.20 22.06
N ILE A 113 -11.39 14.35 21.57
CA ILE A 113 -11.19 15.56 22.37
C ILE A 113 -12.49 15.96 23.08
N THR A 114 -13.61 16.00 22.34
CA THR A 114 -14.90 16.38 22.91
C THR A 114 -15.45 15.35 23.90
N SER A 115 -15.15 14.06 23.71
CA SER A 115 -15.55 13.00 24.64
C SER A 115 -14.68 12.94 25.90
N LEU A 116 -13.42 13.37 25.85
CA LEU A 116 -12.60 13.64 27.04
C LEU A 116 -13.08 14.88 27.79
N LEU A 117 -13.43 15.95 27.07
CA LEU A 117 -13.94 17.21 27.63
C LEU A 117 -15.43 17.18 28.02
N ARG A 118 -16.12 16.03 27.91
CA ARG A 118 -17.57 15.87 28.12
C ARG A 118 -18.12 16.38 29.47
N VAL A 119 -17.28 16.49 30.49
CA VAL A 119 -17.65 17.01 31.83
C VAL A 119 -17.68 18.55 31.86
N LYS A 120 -16.93 19.21 30.96
CA LYS A 120 -16.82 20.67 30.84
C LYS A 120 -17.70 21.26 29.72
N MET A 121 -18.61 20.47 29.14
CA MET A 121 -19.36 20.82 27.94
C MET A 121 -20.82 20.35 28.03
N GLY A 122 -21.74 21.14 27.47
CA GLY A 122 -23.16 20.79 27.42
C GLY A 122 -23.43 19.51 26.62
N TYR A 123 -24.25 18.61 27.18
CA TYR A 123 -24.59 17.30 26.61
C TYR A 123 -25.09 17.38 25.15
N ARG A 124 -25.82 18.44 24.77
CA ARG A 124 -26.30 18.64 23.39
C ARG A 124 -25.14 18.81 22.40
N SER A 125 -24.18 19.67 22.71
CA SER A 125 -23.00 19.94 21.87
C SER A 125 -22.09 18.72 21.78
N TRP A 126 -21.84 18.04 22.92
CA TRP A 126 -21.11 16.77 22.93
C TRP A 126 -21.78 15.72 22.03
N LYS A 127 -23.10 15.53 22.17
CA LYS A 127 -23.84 14.52 21.40
C LYS A 127 -23.85 14.80 19.90
N LEU A 128 -23.96 16.08 19.51
CA LEU A 128 -23.92 16.51 18.12
C LEU A 128 -22.56 16.20 17.47
N ILE A 129 -21.45 16.44 18.17
CA ILE A 129 -20.10 16.13 17.66
C ILE A 129 -19.85 14.63 17.70
N HIS A 130 -20.26 13.93 18.76
CA HIS A 130 -20.13 12.49 18.90
C HIS A 130 -20.93 11.71 17.83
N TRP A 131 -21.98 12.29 17.23
CA TRP A 131 -22.64 11.74 16.05
C TRP A 131 -21.75 11.66 14.80
N ALA A 132 -20.60 12.35 14.75
CA ALA A 132 -19.60 12.14 13.69
C ALA A 132 -19.03 10.71 13.67
N SER A 133 -19.21 9.92 14.75
CA SER A 133 -18.88 8.48 14.77
C SER A 133 -19.55 7.68 13.64
N TYR A 134 -20.75 8.08 13.19
CA TYR A 134 -21.43 7.43 12.06
C TYR A 134 -20.73 7.67 10.71
N PRO A 135 -20.47 8.92 10.26
CA PRO A 135 -19.68 9.15 9.05
C PRO A 135 -18.23 8.68 9.16
N ILE A 136 -17.57 8.71 10.32
CA ILE A 136 -16.20 8.13 10.47
C ILE A 136 -16.18 6.65 10.07
N PHE A 137 -17.19 5.86 10.47
CA PHE A 137 -17.30 4.45 10.06
C PHE A 137 -17.52 4.29 8.55
N GLY A 138 -18.43 5.09 7.95
CA GLY A 138 -18.66 5.08 6.50
C GLY A 138 -17.42 5.49 5.69
N LEU A 139 -16.75 6.56 6.10
CA LEU A 139 -15.50 7.05 5.49
C LEU A 139 -14.37 6.02 5.63
N SER A 140 -14.30 5.29 6.74
CA SER A 140 -13.32 4.22 6.96
C SER A 140 -13.52 3.04 5.99
N ILE A 141 -14.78 2.65 5.73
CA ILE A 141 -15.10 1.65 4.70
C ILE A 141 -14.72 2.15 3.29
N ILE A 142 -15.06 3.39 2.95
CA ILE A 142 -14.75 3.98 1.64
C ILE A 142 -13.24 4.14 1.44
N HIS A 143 -12.52 4.58 2.48
CA HIS A 143 -11.06 4.66 2.51
C HIS A 143 -10.40 3.29 2.29
N GLY A 144 -10.83 2.26 3.03
CA GLY A 144 -10.30 0.90 2.88
C GLY A 144 -10.55 0.33 1.48
N LEU A 145 -11.79 0.42 1.00
CA LEU A 145 -12.16 -0.03 -0.35
C LEU A 145 -11.37 0.70 -1.45
N GLY A 146 -11.23 2.02 -1.37
CA GLY A 146 -10.55 2.83 -2.37
C GLY A 146 -9.01 2.74 -2.34
N SER A 147 -8.40 2.62 -1.15
CA SER A 147 -6.94 2.53 -0.96
C SER A 147 -6.39 1.11 -1.07
N GLY A 148 -7.22 0.08 -0.95
CA GLY A 148 -6.83 -1.32 -0.98
C GLY A 148 -6.64 -1.91 -2.37
N THR A 149 -5.44 -2.41 -2.65
CA THR A 149 -5.21 -3.43 -3.69
C THR A 149 -5.74 -4.80 -3.24
N ASP A 150 -5.74 -5.03 -1.92
CA ASP A 150 -6.24 -6.19 -1.21
C ASP A 150 -7.78 -6.22 -1.06
N SER A 151 -8.48 -5.12 -1.30
CA SER A 151 -9.96 -5.05 -1.22
C SER A 151 -10.69 -6.03 -2.15
N ALA A 152 -10.04 -6.52 -3.21
CA ALA A 152 -10.57 -7.54 -4.10
C ALA A 152 -10.56 -8.96 -3.51
N LEU A 153 -9.79 -9.22 -2.43
CA LEU A 153 -9.69 -10.53 -1.79
C LEU A 153 -11.01 -10.95 -1.12
N TRP A 154 -11.28 -12.25 -1.09
CA TRP A 154 -12.50 -12.80 -0.49
C TRP A 154 -12.60 -12.48 1.01
N PHE A 155 -11.46 -12.52 1.72
CA PHE A 155 -11.40 -12.22 3.16
C PHE A 155 -11.74 -10.76 3.45
N SER A 156 -11.19 -9.82 2.68
CA SER A 156 -11.49 -8.39 2.81
C SER A 156 -12.98 -8.11 2.55
N LYS A 157 -13.54 -8.70 1.48
CA LYS A 157 -14.99 -8.65 1.19
C LYS A 157 -15.83 -9.19 2.35
N PHE A 158 -15.44 -10.32 2.94
CA PHE A 158 -16.10 -10.90 4.12
C PHE A 158 -16.04 -9.95 5.32
N VAL A 159 -14.88 -9.37 5.64
CA VAL A 159 -14.75 -8.39 6.73
C VAL A 159 -15.66 -7.18 6.49
N TYR A 160 -15.63 -6.56 5.30
CA TYR A 160 -16.50 -5.42 4.96
C TYR A 160 -18.00 -5.75 5.09
N LEU A 161 -18.42 -6.92 4.61
CA LEU A 161 -19.82 -7.37 4.72
C LEU A 161 -20.25 -7.61 6.17
N VAL A 162 -19.41 -8.26 6.99
CA VAL A 162 -19.72 -8.54 8.40
C VAL A 162 -19.77 -7.26 9.22
N VAL A 163 -18.73 -6.42 9.16
CA VAL A 163 -18.69 -5.18 9.97
C VAL A 163 -19.78 -4.19 9.53
N GLY A 164 -20.00 -4.03 8.22
CA GLY A 164 -21.06 -3.18 7.68
C GLY A 164 -22.45 -3.70 8.06
N GLY A 165 -22.71 -4.99 7.82
CA GLY A 165 -23.99 -5.61 8.12
C GLY A 165 -24.38 -5.53 9.61
N VAL A 166 -23.44 -5.85 10.52
CA VAL A 166 -23.66 -5.76 11.97
C VAL A 166 -23.95 -4.31 12.40
N PHE A 167 -23.25 -3.33 11.84
CA PHE A 167 -23.47 -1.90 12.15
C PHE A 167 -24.82 -1.40 11.65
N ILE A 168 -25.22 -1.78 10.43
CA ILE A 168 -26.53 -1.47 9.85
C ILE A 168 -27.66 -2.12 10.67
N LEU A 169 -27.51 -3.39 11.06
CA LEU A 169 -28.48 -4.08 11.91
C LEU A 169 -28.64 -3.40 13.28
N ALA A 170 -27.55 -2.91 13.88
CA ALA A 170 -27.62 -2.15 15.13
C ALA A 170 -28.36 -0.80 14.95
N ILE A 171 -28.12 -0.09 13.84
CA ILE A 171 -28.86 1.14 13.51
C ILE A 171 -30.36 0.84 13.31
N ILE A 172 -30.71 -0.18 12.52
CA ILE A 172 -32.09 -0.60 12.27
C ILE A 172 -32.79 -0.97 13.58
N ALA A 173 -32.17 -1.80 14.42
CA ALA A 173 -32.70 -2.16 15.73
C ALA A 173 -32.92 -0.93 16.63
N ARG A 174 -32.01 0.05 16.59
CA ARG A 174 -32.19 1.30 17.33
C ARG A 174 -33.35 2.14 16.77
N LEU A 175 -33.50 2.25 15.45
CA LEU A 175 -34.62 2.96 14.84
C LEU A 175 -35.97 2.31 15.17
N VAL A 176 -36.06 0.97 15.17
CA VAL A 176 -37.26 0.23 15.63
C VAL A 176 -37.59 0.53 17.10
N SER A 177 -36.57 0.65 17.97
CA SER A 177 -36.76 0.99 19.39
C SER A 177 -37.18 2.45 19.67
N LEU A 178 -37.29 3.32 18.64
CA LEU A 178 -37.65 4.73 18.79
C LEU A 178 -39.12 4.98 18.43
N THR A 179 -40.00 4.59 19.34
CA THR A 179 -41.47 4.71 19.25
C THR A 179 -41.97 6.15 19.04
N ASN A 180 -41.24 7.15 19.54
CA ASN A 180 -41.70 8.54 19.62
C ASN A 180 -41.20 9.42 18.45
N LEU A 181 -40.91 8.82 17.29
CA LEU A 181 -40.51 9.55 16.07
C LEU A 181 -41.70 9.74 15.13
N ASN A 182 -41.92 10.97 14.65
CA ASN A 182 -42.89 11.25 13.60
C ASN A 182 -42.65 10.36 12.38
N LEU A 183 -43.72 9.85 11.75
CA LEU A 183 -43.65 8.90 10.63
C LEU A 183 -42.66 9.31 9.52
N GLY A 184 -42.68 10.57 9.08
CA GLY A 184 -41.74 11.07 8.06
C GLY A 184 -40.26 11.01 8.48
N LYS A 185 -39.95 11.15 9.78
CA LYS A 185 -38.59 10.97 10.31
C LYS A 185 -38.19 9.50 10.37
N GLN A 186 -39.12 8.61 10.74
CA GLN A 186 -38.88 7.16 10.69
C GLN A 186 -38.58 6.73 9.25
N VAL A 187 -39.45 7.06 8.29
CA VAL A 187 -39.27 6.73 6.86
C VAL A 187 -37.95 7.28 6.32
N ALA A 188 -37.58 8.52 6.64
CA ALA A 188 -36.30 9.10 6.23
C ALA A 188 -35.09 8.36 6.82
N PHE A 189 -35.08 8.03 8.12
CA PHE A 189 -33.96 7.33 8.75
C PHE A 189 -33.84 5.86 8.30
N PHE A 190 -34.96 5.14 8.18
CA PHE A 190 -34.94 3.78 7.62
C PHE A 190 -34.49 3.79 6.15
N GLY A 191 -35.07 4.68 5.32
CA GLY A 191 -34.69 4.83 3.92
C GLY A 191 -33.19 5.12 3.75
N MET A 192 -32.63 6.06 4.51
CA MET A 192 -31.21 6.37 4.50
C MET A 192 -30.33 5.21 5.00
N SER A 193 -30.82 4.42 5.98
CA SER A 193 -30.11 3.24 6.52
C SER A 193 -30.00 2.09 5.52
N PHE A 194 -30.83 2.05 4.47
CA PHE A 194 -30.67 1.12 3.35
C PHE A 194 -29.99 1.78 2.15
N ALA A 195 -30.36 3.01 1.79
CA ALA A 195 -29.86 3.70 0.61
C ALA A 195 -28.35 3.98 0.67
N VAL A 196 -27.79 4.36 1.82
CA VAL A 196 -26.35 4.64 1.95
C VAL A 196 -25.52 3.35 1.80
N PRO A 197 -25.82 2.23 2.48
CA PRO A 197 -25.16 0.95 2.21
C PRO A 197 -25.32 0.47 0.76
N VAL A 198 -26.50 0.58 0.15
CA VAL A 198 -26.72 0.20 -1.25
C VAL A 198 -25.87 1.05 -2.20
N ALA A 199 -25.76 2.36 -1.97
CA ALA A 199 -24.89 3.23 -2.74
C ALA A 199 -23.40 2.87 -2.57
N ILE A 200 -22.95 2.56 -1.34
CA ILE A 200 -21.57 2.12 -1.07
C ILE A 200 -21.28 0.77 -1.76
N VAL A 201 -22.22 -0.18 -1.75
CA VAL A 201 -22.05 -1.49 -2.43
C VAL A 201 -22.07 -1.34 -3.95
N ALA A 202 -22.99 -0.55 -4.51
CA ALA A 202 -23.03 -0.27 -5.95
C ALA A 202 -21.75 0.43 -6.43
N TRP A 203 -21.25 1.41 -5.67
CA TRP A 203 -19.95 2.02 -5.90
C TRP A 203 -18.80 1.02 -5.78
N ALA A 204 -18.78 0.17 -4.74
CA ALA A 204 -17.74 -0.84 -4.54
C ALA A 204 -17.66 -1.83 -5.72
N VAL A 205 -18.81 -2.32 -6.20
CA VAL A 205 -18.89 -3.27 -7.32
C VAL A 205 -18.50 -2.62 -8.66
N SER A 206 -18.88 -1.37 -8.91
CA SER A 206 -18.53 -0.64 -10.13
C SER A 206 -17.12 -0.02 -10.13
N GLY A 207 -16.56 0.22 -8.95
CA GLY A 207 -15.21 0.75 -8.72
C GLY A 207 -14.29 -0.27 -8.01
N PRO A 208 -14.06 -0.16 -6.69
CA PRO A 208 -13.12 -0.96 -5.89
C PRO A 208 -12.92 -2.44 -6.21
N LEU A 209 -13.97 -3.16 -6.61
CA LEU A 209 -13.95 -4.60 -6.84
C LEU A 209 -13.79 -4.99 -8.32
N ALA A 210 -13.76 -4.01 -9.24
CA ALA A 210 -13.52 -4.22 -10.66
C ALA A 210 -12.03 -4.44 -10.97
N SER A 211 -11.72 -5.30 -11.95
CA SER A 211 -10.34 -5.69 -12.30
C SER A 211 -9.45 -4.54 -12.80
N ASN A 212 -10.04 -3.42 -13.24
CA ASN A 212 -9.32 -2.22 -13.65
C ASN A 212 -9.18 -1.15 -12.55
N TRP A 213 -9.70 -1.40 -11.33
CA TRP A 213 -9.67 -0.43 -10.24
C TRP A 213 -8.28 0.06 -9.85
N PRO A 214 -7.23 -0.78 -9.74
CA PRO A 214 -5.90 -0.29 -9.32
C PRO A 214 -5.38 0.84 -10.19
N LYS A 215 -5.62 0.76 -11.51
CA LYS A 215 -5.27 1.80 -12.49
C LYS A 215 -6.12 3.07 -12.27
N ARG A 216 -7.45 2.92 -12.10
CA ARG A 216 -8.38 4.06 -11.88
C ARG A 216 -8.14 4.78 -10.55
N ALA A 217 -7.86 4.04 -9.48
CA ALA A 217 -7.74 4.55 -8.11
C ALA A 217 -6.49 5.42 -7.88
N GLN A 218 -5.51 5.37 -8.79
CA GLN A 218 -4.34 6.25 -8.80
C GLN A 218 -4.61 7.59 -9.52
N VAL A 219 -5.57 7.67 -10.46
CA VAL A 219 -5.72 8.84 -11.35
C VAL A 219 -6.53 9.97 -10.70
N GLY A 220 -5.86 10.75 -9.87
CA GLY A 220 -6.26 12.14 -9.61
C GLY A 220 -5.82 13.04 -10.76
N LEU A 221 -6.52 13.00 -11.91
CA LEU A 221 -6.36 13.88 -13.08
C LEU A 221 -4.92 14.14 -13.59
N SER A 222 -4.28 13.14 -14.20
CA SER A 222 -3.30 13.26 -15.31
C SER A 222 -2.78 11.87 -15.68
N GLN A 223 -2.55 11.57 -16.97
CA GLN A 223 -2.22 10.20 -17.40
C GLN A 223 -1.36 10.11 -18.68
N THR A 224 -0.05 10.42 -18.54
CA THR A 224 0.96 10.30 -19.60
C THR A 224 2.36 10.07 -18.98
N ILE A 225 3.38 9.76 -19.83
CA ILE A 225 4.84 9.80 -19.58
C ILE A 225 5.51 8.58 -18.87
N LEU A 226 6.59 8.10 -19.50
CA LEU A 226 7.49 6.93 -19.29
C LEU A 226 8.61 7.01 -20.42
N THR A 227 9.93 6.57 -20.26
CA THR A 227 11.40 6.28 -20.90
C THR A 227 12.57 7.29 -20.98
N SER A 228 13.58 7.00 -20.15
CA SER A 228 15.02 7.06 -20.44
C SER A 228 15.62 8.44 -20.72
N ALA A 229 16.24 8.96 -19.66
CA ALA A 229 17.59 9.47 -19.76
C ALA A 229 18.55 8.48 -19.05
N GLN A 230 19.74 8.25 -19.62
CA GLN A 230 20.82 7.58 -18.89
C GLN A 230 21.50 8.61 -17.96
N VAL A 231 21.57 8.34 -16.66
CA VAL A 231 22.39 9.12 -15.72
C VAL A 231 23.10 8.20 -14.73
N THR A 232 24.32 8.58 -14.36
CA THR A 232 25.25 7.83 -13.51
C THR A 232 24.86 7.83 -12.03
N SER A 233 24.84 6.64 -11.40
CA SER A 233 24.62 6.46 -9.97
C SER A 233 25.92 6.51 -9.14
N SER A 234 25.94 7.27 -8.04
CA SER A 234 26.99 7.16 -7.01
C SER A 234 26.62 6.12 -5.94
N PRO A 235 27.52 5.20 -5.55
CA PRO A 235 27.19 4.11 -4.62
C PRO A 235 27.16 4.58 -3.16
N SER A 236 26.06 4.31 -2.44
CA SER A 236 25.91 4.61 -1.00
C SER A 236 26.05 3.34 -0.14
N THR A 237 27.26 3.10 0.36
CA THR A 237 27.61 1.91 1.15
C THR A 237 27.19 2.03 2.62
N THR A 238 26.01 1.49 2.96
CA THR A 238 25.59 1.27 4.37
C THR A 238 25.46 -0.23 4.66
N PRO A 239 26.24 -0.79 5.62
CA PRO A 239 26.19 -2.23 5.91
C PRO A 239 24.84 -2.69 6.49
N PHE A 240 24.23 -3.70 5.86
CA PHE A 240 23.03 -4.36 6.37
C PHE A 240 23.40 -5.57 7.24
N LYS A 241 22.82 -5.67 8.45
CA LYS A 241 23.04 -6.79 9.37
C LYS A 241 21.94 -7.83 9.22
N ALA A 242 22.21 -8.90 8.47
CA ALA A 242 21.27 -10.00 8.27
C ALA A 242 21.23 -10.96 9.49
N THR A 243 20.05 -11.54 9.75
CA THR A 243 19.86 -12.68 10.67
C THR A 243 18.82 -13.64 10.11
N SER A 244 19.26 -14.75 9.51
CA SER A 244 18.37 -15.81 9.00
C SER A 244 19.09 -17.15 8.92
N SER A 245 18.44 -18.22 9.37
CA SER A 245 18.87 -19.61 9.14
C SER A 245 18.75 -20.00 7.67
N THR A 246 19.71 -20.79 7.19
CA THR A 246 20.10 -20.91 5.77
C THR A 246 19.27 -21.87 4.91
N PRO A 247 18.67 -21.40 3.78
CA PRO A 247 18.47 -22.19 2.57
C PRO A 247 19.78 -22.29 1.76
N GLY A 248 19.98 -23.40 1.03
CA GLY A 248 21.26 -23.69 0.34
C GLY A 248 21.72 -22.59 -0.63
N PRO A 249 23.04 -22.42 -0.85
CA PRO A 249 23.61 -21.23 -1.47
C PRO A 249 23.19 -21.03 -2.94
N LEU A 250 22.81 -19.79 -3.27
CA LEU A 250 22.56 -19.33 -4.64
C LEU A 250 23.84 -19.48 -5.48
N LYS A 251 23.86 -20.45 -6.40
CA LYS A 251 25.03 -20.81 -7.22
C LYS A 251 25.22 -19.85 -8.40
N ILE A 252 25.73 -18.65 -8.09
CA ILE A 252 26.24 -17.72 -9.10
C ILE A 252 27.65 -18.18 -9.51
N SER A 253 27.72 -19.07 -10.50
CA SER A 253 28.99 -19.34 -11.20
C SER A 253 29.35 -18.16 -12.11
N SER A 254 30.58 -18.15 -12.62
CA SER A 254 30.86 -17.41 -13.87
C SER A 254 29.87 -17.84 -14.94
N ASN A 255 29.28 -16.88 -15.65
CA ASN A 255 28.27 -17.09 -16.69
C ASN A 255 26.94 -17.71 -16.17
N TYR A 256 26.47 -17.30 -14.98
CA TYR A 256 25.10 -17.60 -14.57
C TYR A 256 24.11 -16.98 -15.57
N THR A 257 23.11 -17.74 -16.03
CA THR A 257 21.99 -17.21 -16.83
C THR A 257 20.67 -17.83 -16.38
N SER A 258 19.61 -17.01 -16.35
CA SER A 258 18.25 -17.41 -15.99
C SER A 258 17.25 -16.62 -16.81
N ASN A 259 16.07 -17.20 -17.10
CA ASN A 259 14.93 -16.38 -17.47
C ASN A 259 14.40 -15.68 -16.22
N TRP A 260 13.82 -14.49 -16.40
CA TRP A 260 13.23 -13.67 -15.35
C TRP A 260 11.89 -13.14 -15.84
N SER A 261 10.84 -13.33 -15.06
CA SER A 261 9.49 -12.88 -15.44
C SER A 261 8.63 -12.57 -14.22
N GLY A 262 7.69 -11.64 -14.39
CA GLY A 262 6.79 -11.20 -13.33
C GLY A 262 6.09 -9.89 -13.66
N SER A 263 5.83 -9.08 -12.63
CA SER A 263 4.97 -7.89 -12.69
C SER A 263 5.75 -6.57 -12.64
N ILE A 264 5.14 -5.54 -13.23
CA ILE A 264 5.60 -4.15 -13.13
C ILE A 264 4.55 -3.33 -12.38
N ASP A 265 4.96 -2.66 -11.31
CA ASP A 265 4.14 -1.73 -10.53
C ASP A 265 4.81 -0.35 -10.49
N GLN A 266 4.05 0.71 -10.78
CA GLN A 266 4.53 2.09 -10.78
C GLN A 266 3.77 2.92 -9.74
N SER A 267 4.48 3.71 -8.93
CA SER A 267 3.84 4.74 -8.09
C SER A 267 3.47 5.97 -8.94
N PRO A 268 2.45 6.75 -8.55
CA PRO A 268 2.32 8.11 -9.04
C PRO A 268 3.56 8.94 -8.69
N SER A 269 3.76 10.04 -9.43
CA SER A 269 4.79 11.04 -9.14
C SER A 269 4.55 11.69 -7.77
N ASN A 270 5.63 12.02 -7.06
CA ASN A 270 5.58 12.86 -5.88
C ASN A 270 5.55 14.36 -6.24
N SER A 271 5.57 15.25 -5.23
CA SER A 271 5.58 16.71 -5.41
C SER A 271 6.80 17.29 -6.17
N GLN A 272 7.81 16.46 -6.46
CA GLN A 272 9.02 16.79 -7.22
C GLN A 272 9.00 16.11 -8.61
N GLY A 273 7.94 15.38 -8.94
CA GLY A 273 7.79 14.63 -10.20
C GLY A 273 8.23 13.16 -10.11
N GLU A 274 8.87 12.73 -9.03
CA GLU A 274 9.55 11.43 -8.93
C GLU A 274 8.57 10.26 -8.71
N ILE A 275 8.74 9.19 -9.50
CA ILE A 275 8.04 7.90 -9.40
C ILE A 275 8.96 6.82 -8.81
N ALA A 276 8.34 5.77 -8.26
CA ALA A 276 8.99 4.51 -7.94
C ALA A 276 8.45 3.41 -8.87
N LEU A 277 9.27 2.94 -9.82
CA LEU A 277 8.97 1.79 -10.67
C LEU A 277 9.54 0.52 -10.03
N ARG A 278 8.73 -0.53 -9.91
CA ARG A 278 9.07 -1.82 -9.30
C ARG A 278 8.96 -2.92 -10.34
N LEU A 279 9.95 -3.79 -10.35
CA LEU A 279 10.07 -4.94 -11.23
C LEU A 279 10.26 -6.15 -10.31
N LEU A 280 9.22 -6.96 -10.16
CA LEU A 280 9.17 -8.12 -9.27
C LEU A 280 9.11 -9.37 -10.13
N GLY A 281 10.05 -10.31 -9.98
CA GLY A 281 10.04 -11.50 -10.83
C GLY A 281 10.90 -12.67 -10.36
N MET A 282 10.47 -13.87 -10.73
CA MET A 282 11.09 -15.15 -10.35
C MET A 282 12.24 -15.52 -11.28
N LEU A 283 13.29 -16.14 -10.74
CA LEU A 283 14.43 -16.63 -11.52
C LEU A 283 14.25 -18.12 -11.86
N SER A 284 13.97 -18.45 -13.13
CA SER A 284 13.71 -19.84 -13.55
C SER A 284 14.92 -20.77 -13.37
N GLY A 285 16.14 -20.24 -13.52
CA GLY A 285 17.42 -20.93 -13.29
C GLY A 285 17.83 -20.98 -11.82
N SER A 286 17.02 -20.43 -10.91
CA SER A 286 17.22 -20.60 -9.45
C SER A 286 15.87 -20.71 -8.75
N PRO A 287 15.16 -21.84 -8.90
CA PRO A 287 13.89 -22.08 -8.24
C PRO A 287 13.98 -21.84 -6.73
N GLY A 288 13.04 -21.07 -6.19
CA GLY A 288 13.10 -20.62 -4.80
C GLY A 288 13.88 -19.32 -4.58
N TYR A 289 14.13 -18.52 -5.64
CA TYR A 289 14.64 -17.14 -5.54
C TYR A 289 13.84 -16.15 -6.39
N GLU A 290 13.67 -14.95 -5.85
CA GLU A 290 13.05 -13.79 -6.48
C GLU A 290 14.10 -12.69 -6.66
N LEU A 291 14.11 -12.04 -7.83
CA LEU A 291 14.86 -10.82 -8.09
C LEU A 291 13.87 -9.65 -8.13
N SER A 292 14.10 -8.69 -7.25
CA SER A 292 13.36 -7.43 -7.18
C SER A 292 14.26 -6.24 -7.53
N ILE A 293 13.77 -5.34 -8.38
CA ILE A 293 14.43 -4.09 -8.74
C ILE A 293 13.44 -2.95 -8.53
N VAL A 294 13.85 -1.91 -7.79
CA VAL A 294 13.09 -0.67 -7.63
C VAL A 294 13.93 0.50 -8.14
N LEU A 295 13.36 1.29 -9.05
CA LEU A 295 13.95 2.51 -9.60
C LEU A 295 13.15 3.70 -9.07
N PHE A 296 13.83 4.64 -8.40
CA PHE A 296 13.27 5.92 -7.97
C PHE A 296 13.79 7.01 -8.91
N GLY A 297 12.93 7.81 -9.52
CA GLY A 297 13.35 8.80 -10.52
C GLY A 297 12.20 9.50 -11.24
N ILE A 298 12.50 10.42 -12.15
CA ILE A 298 11.50 11.24 -12.85
C ILE A 298 11.03 10.53 -14.14
N PRO A 299 9.72 10.58 -14.51
CA PRO A 299 9.24 10.08 -15.78
C PRO A 299 9.53 11.04 -16.95
N SER A 300 10.12 10.48 -17.99
CA SER A 300 10.32 10.93 -19.39
C SER A 300 10.45 9.62 -20.19
N ASP A 301 9.78 9.47 -21.37
CA ASP A 301 9.87 8.78 -22.75
C ASP A 301 9.87 7.24 -23.39
N GLY A 302 9.50 5.90 -23.11
CA GLY A 302 8.64 4.88 -22.33
C GLY A 302 9.14 3.78 -21.24
N GLY A 303 9.39 4.06 -19.93
CA GLY A 303 10.44 3.66 -18.92
C GLY A 303 10.75 4.81 -17.87
N VAL A 304 11.97 5.01 -17.31
CA VAL A 304 12.25 6.04 -16.22
C VAL A 304 13.66 6.72 -16.27
N SER A 305 13.81 7.97 -15.79
CA SER A 305 15.11 8.63 -15.50
C SER A 305 15.50 8.53 -14.01
N MET A 306 16.44 7.63 -13.69
CA MET A 306 16.75 7.20 -12.31
C MET A 306 17.57 8.21 -11.49
N ILE A 307 17.07 8.53 -10.29
CA ILE A 307 17.76 9.29 -9.22
C ILE A 307 18.44 8.33 -8.22
N SER A 308 17.76 7.24 -7.85
CA SER A 308 18.32 6.18 -7.00
C SER A 308 17.64 4.84 -7.28
N SER A 309 18.20 3.75 -6.77
CA SER A 309 17.65 2.41 -6.97
C SER A 309 17.92 1.49 -5.79
N LEU A 310 17.17 0.39 -5.74
CA LEU A 310 17.37 -0.73 -4.83
C LEU A 310 17.23 -2.02 -5.63
N VAL A 311 18.18 -2.94 -5.47
CA VAL A 311 18.13 -4.29 -6.02
C VAL A 311 18.30 -5.29 -4.89
N GLU A 312 17.36 -6.23 -4.77
CA GLU A 312 17.40 -7.28 -3.77
C GLU A 312 17.08 -8.64 -4.41
N ILE A 313 17.97 -9.60 -4.20
CA ILE A 313 17.73 -11.02 -4.49
C ILE A 313 17.42 -11.70 -3.16
N ALA A 314 16.21 -12.23 -3.05
CA ALA A 314 15.74 -12.94 -1.88
C ALA A 314 15.39 -14.40 -2.21
N THR A 315 15.38 -15.26 -1.20
CA THR A 315 14.77 -16.58 -1.31
C THR A 315 13.24 -16.46 -1.47
N ALA A 316 12.54 -17.51 -1.88
CA ALA A 316 11.08 -17.55 -1.87
C ALA A 316 10.48 -17.65 -0.44
N SER A 317 11.32 -17.94 0.56
CA SER A 317 11.00 -17.67 1.98
C SER A 317 11.25 -16.21 2.38
N GLY A 318 11.85 -15.43 1.48
CA GLY A 318 12.04 -13.98 1.53
C GLY A 318 13.24 -13.46 2.30
N SER A 319 14.21 -14.31 2.65
CA SER A 319 15.47 -13.83 3.22
C SER A 319 16.29 -13.17 2.12
N VAL A 320 16.59 -11.87 2.24
CA VAL A 320 17.45 -11.14 1.29
C VAL A 320 18.88 -11.68 1.40
N VAL A 321 19.40 -12.22 0.31
CA VAL A 321 20.74 -12.85 0.24
C VAL A 321 21.76 -11.92 -0.42
N TYR A 322 21.33 -11.15 -1.42
CA TYR A 322 22.12 -10.10 -2.06
C TYR A 322 21.34 -8.80 -2.08
N LYS A 323 22.02 -7.68 -1.82
CA LYS A 323 21.46 -6.32 -1.86
C LYS A 323 22.41 -5.36 -2.57
N GLY A 324 21.88 -4.40 -3.31
CA GLY A 324 22.67 -3.38 -3.98
C GLY A 324 21.86 -2.41 -4.80
N THR A 325 22.43 -1.94 -5.92
CA THR A 325 21.91 -0.82 -6.72
C THR A 325 22.08 -1.08 -8.22
N VAL A 326 21.25 -0.43 -9.04
CA VAL A 326 21.42 -0.34 -10.49
C VAL A 326 22.54 0.66 -10.80
N THR A 327 23.52 0.22 -11.58
CA THR A 327 24.70 0.99 -11.98
C THR A 327 24.59 1.54 -13.40
N SER A 328 23.74 0.96 -14.25
CA SER A 328 23.42 1.49 -15.58
C SER A 328 22.04 1.04 -16.05
N LEU A 329 21.37 1.93 -16.79
CA LEU A 329 20.13 1.66 -17.53
C LEU A 329 20.40 1.96 -19.00
N SER A 330 20.08 1.05 -19.91
CA SER A 330 20.31 1.20 -21.35
C SER A 330 19.18 0.56 -22.15
N GLY A 331 18.17 1.36 -22.51
CA GLY A 331 16.94 0.86 -23.15
C GLY A 331 16.22 -0.13 -22.23
N THR A 332 16.13 -1.39 -22.68
CA THR A 332 15.55 -2.51 -21.91
C THR A 332 16.56 -3.26 -21.05
N THR A 333 17.84 -2.88 -21.03
CA THR A 333 18.88 -3.54 -20.22
C THR A 333 19.14 -2.76 -18.92
N ILE A 334 19.07 -3.47 -17.79
CA ILE A 334 19.37 -2.97 -16.45
C ILE A 334 20.64 -3.68 -15.95
N ILE A 335 21.72 -2.93 -15.74
CA ILE A 335 22.94 -3.43 -15.11
C ILE A 335 22.92 -3.04 -13.64
N SER A 336 23.12 -4.01 -12.75
CA SER A 336 23.14 -3.80 -11.30
C SER A 336 24.33 -4.47 -10.65
N GLN A 337 24.78 -3.91 -9.53
CA GLN A 337 25.79 -4.50 -8.68
C GLN A 337 25.19 -4.76 -7.30
N VAL A 338 25.29 -6.00 -6.83
CA VAL A 338 24.78 -6.45 -5.54
C VAL A 338 25.84 -7.21 -4.77
N ALA A 339 25.85 -7.06 -3.45
CA ALA A 339 26.75 -7.78 -2.56
C ALA A 339 25.96 -8.66 -1.58
N ASN A 340 26.55 -9.79 -1.18
CA ASN A 340 26.06 -10.58 -0.05
C ASN A 340 26.63 -10.07 1.28
N ALA A 341 26.16 -10.65 2.39
CA ALA A 341 26.59 -10.28 3.74
C ALA A 341 28.10 -10.47 4.02
N SER A 342 28.80 -11.27 3.20
CA SER A 342 30.27 -11.45 3.23
C SER A 342 31.03 -10.45 2.35
N GLY A 343 30.36 -9.47 1.73
CA GLY A 343 30.98 -8.45 0.89
C GLY A 343 31.38 -8.91 -0.51
N GLN A 344 30.99 -10.11 -0.93
CA GLN A 344 31.22 -10.59 -2.29
C GLN A 344 30.21 -9.92 -3.24
N SER A 345 30.72 -9.02 -4.08
CA SER A 345 29.94 -8.35 -5.13
C SER A 345 29.76 -9.24 -6.37
N VAL A 346 28.59 -9.11 -7.00
CA VAL A 346 28.24 -9.71 -8.29
C VAL A 346 27.60 -8.62 -9.15
N THR A 347 27.96 -8.59 -10.44
CA THR A 347 27.28 -7.76 -11.43
C THR A 347 26.23 -8.60 -12.15
N PHE A 348 24.98 -8.12 -12.16
CA PHE A 348 23.88 -8.71 -12.93
C PHE A 348 23.48 -7.79 -14.08
N SER A 349 23.29 -8.35 -15.26
CA SER A 349 22.67 -7.70 -16.41
C SER A 349 21.32 -8.35 -16.69
N ALA A 350 20.24 -7.57 -16.59
CA ALA A 350 18.87 -8.01 -16.82
C ALA A 350 18.34 -7.34 -18.10
N SER A 351 17.98 -8.13 -19.11
CA SER A 351 17.35 -7.66 -20.35
C SER A 351 15.85 -7.97 -20.31
N LEU A 352 15.01 -6.94 -20.54
CA LEU A 352 13.56 -7.03 -20.40
C LEU A 352 12.82 -6.97 -21.75
N ASN A 353 11.74 -7.72 -21.83
CA ASN A 353 10.70 -7.61 -22.84
C ASN A 353 9.40 -7.26 -22.13
N LEU A 354 8.88 -6.05 -22.39
CA LEU A 354 7.64 -5.59 -21.80
C LEU A 354 6.44 -6.29 -22.46
N GLY A 355 5.51 -6.80 -21.65
CA GLY A 355 4.25 -7.32 -22.15
C GLY A 355 3.37 -6.19 -22.72
N SER A 356 2.50 -6.53 -23.67
CA SER A 356 1.60 -5.59 -24.37
C SER A 356 0.60 -4.84 -23.46
N ASN A 357 0.57 -5.15 -22.17
CA ASN A 357 -0.25 -4.53 -21.13
C ASN A 357 0.51 -3.48 -20.27
N GLY A 358 1.84 -3.38 -20.42
CA GLY A 358 2.74 -2.53 -19.62
C GLY A 358 2.91 -2.95 -18.14
N SER A 359 2.24 -4.00 -17.67
CA SER A 359 2.18 -4.39 -16.25
C SER A 359 2.82 -5.75 -15.95
N SER A 360 3.42 -6.38 -16.95
CA SER A 360 4.16 -7.65 -16.82
C SER A 360 5.34 -7.67 -17.77
N PHE A 361 6.39 -8.41 -17.43
CA PHE A 361 7.58 -8.57 -18.27
C PHE A 361 8.04 -10.02 -18.34
N THR A 362 8.77 -10.33 -19.40
CA THR A 362 9.68 -11.47 -19.48
C THR A 362 11.08 -10.96 -19.78
N GLY A 363 12.10 -11.81 -19.68
CA GLY A 363 13.48 -11.35 -19.82
C GLY A 363 14.51 -12.41 -19.46
N THR A 364 15.77 -12.03 -19.57
CA THR A 364 16.92 -12.84 -19.18
C THR A 364 17.82 -12.08 -18.21
N VAL A 365 18.34 -12.77 -17.21
CA VAL A 365 19.24 -12.26 -16.19
C VAL A 365 20.55 -13.04 -16.29
N ALA A 366 21.63 -12.35 -16.64
CA ALA A 366 22.99 -12.87 -16.64
C ALA A 366 23.75 -12.36 -15.40
N GLY A 367 24.43 -13.26 -14.69
CA GLY A 367 25.22 -12.94 -13.50
C GLY A 367 26.71 -13.24 -13.70
N SER A 368 27.56 -12.29 -13.32
CA SER A 368 29.01 -12.42 -13.36
C SER A 368 29.62 -12.00 -12.01
N SER A 369 30.47 -12.88 -11.45
CA SER A 369 31.37 -12.54 -10.34
C SER A 369 32.53 -11.65 -10.76
N ASN A 370 32.78 -11.51 -12.07
CA ASN A 370 33.82 -10.64 -12.63
C ASN A 370 33.18 -9.32 -13.09
N SER A 371 33.75 -8.18 -12.68
CA SER A 371 33.08 -6.87 -12.68
C SER A 371 32.99 -6.15 -14.05
N GLN A 372 33.32 -6.84 -15.15
CA GLN A 372 33.30 -6.27 -16.51
C GLN A 372 32.25 -6.94 -17.40
N PHE A 373 31.12 -6.26 -17.58
CA PHE A 373 30.26 -6.46 -18.77
C PHE A 373 30.69 -5.45 -19.84
N SER A 374 31.18 -5.94 -20.97
CA SER A 374 31.44 -5.12 -22.16
C SER A 374 30.14 -4.91 -22.94
N ASN A 375 29.85 -3.67 -23.36
CA ASN A 375 28.69 -3.34 -24.20
C ASN A 375 28.90 -3.85 -25.63
N GLY A 376 28.53 -5.10 -25.89
CA GLY A 376 28.66 -5.76 -27.19
C GLY A 376 27.56 -5.40 -28.20
N LEU A 377 27.57 -4.18 -28.75
CA LEU A 377 26.77 -3.80 -29.92
C LEU A 377 27.62 -3.05 -30.97
N THR A 378 28.20 -3.87 -31.87
CA THR A 378 28.64 -3.59 -33.25
C THR A 378 28.85 -2.13 -33.71
N SER A 379 30.08 -1.83 -34.17
CA SER A 379 30.27 -1.05 -35.41
C SER A 379 30.93 -1.96 -36.45
N ASN A 380 30.70 -1.70 -37.74
CA ASN A 380 30.87 -2.68 -38.80
C ASN A 380 32.24 -2.59 -39.50
N ASN A 381 32.68 -3.69 -40.12
CA ASN A 381 33.85 -3.70 -40.98
C ASN A 381 33.51 -3.08 -42.35
N SER A 382 34.14 -1.94 -42.67
CA SER A 382 34.14 -1.37 -44.02
C SER A 382 35.53 -0.84 -44.37
N GLY A 383 36.39 -1.71 -44.87
CA GLY A 383 37.66 -1.31 -45.46
C GLY A 383 37.46 -0.60 -46.80
N SER A 384 37.95 0.64 -46.92
CA SER A 384 38.06 1.38 -48.19
C SER A 384 39.48 1.93 -48.30
N SER A 385 40.22 1.44 -49.30
CA SER A 385 41.64 1.75 -49.49
C SER A 385 41.86 2.83 -50.56
N GLU A 386 42.34 4.00 -50.15
CA GLU A 386 43.09 4.94 -50.99
C GLU A 386 44.33 5.35 -50.18
N GLN A 387 45.53 4.88 -50.54
CA GLN A 387 46.39 5.50 -51.56
C GLN A 387 46.63 6.99 -51.28
N GLY A 388 47.76 7.29 -50.63
CA GLY A 388 48.27 8.66 -50.55
C GLY A 388 49.06 9.04 -51.80
N ASN A 389 49.22 10.34 -52.03
CA ASN A 389 50.29 10.88 -52.84
C ASN A 389 50.83 12.18 -52.23
N ARG A 390 51.94 12.64 -52.79
CA ARG A 390 52.84 13.71 -52.31
C ARG A 390 52.17 15.08 -52.16
#